data_AF-A0A9D3NZV2-F1
#
_entry.id   AF-A0A9D3NZV2-F1
#
_cell.length_a   1.000
_cell.length_b   1.000
_cell.length_c   1.000
_cell.angle_alpha   90.00
_cell.angle_beta   90.00
_cell.angle_gamma   90.00
#
_symmetry.space_group_name_H-M   'P 1'
#
loop_
_entity.id
_entity.type
_entity.pdbx_description
1 polymer ?
#
loop_
_entity_poly.entity_id
_entity_poly.type
_entity_poly.pdbx_seq_one_letter_code
_entity_poly.pdbx_strand_id
1 'polypeptide(L)'
;MSLERLLRDLTIESEIKDVFSVLSEIRERFEERDSDRSSILSRTAEVFRVSAVSWLFPESSSRLRSTYAELVISWTKHPALPLCDTDSGTLPDTSYEQIPGKALAVGETLLALTARLGEALTYGHSGVKALFHTLSPVLCVFSVTHLQKQPWTDETSRKCALELLNRMITAGGSVSVQDLLCGSDGGSNTGILGAILDILQPDMTKENWKRNEAVKHVFSWLLVQVGRPCLADYLDKVFPPSLLISDDYRTENKVLGVHCLHHIVLHVPAADLRQFNRAQVLYDALYNHLYTSEAPLIQVVLPCLIDLLSVLEKPLSTTGLPRTPNRHDGVLRLILTHMEMEHKLALRRIYASNLLLFVEKMGIGITRHLKRLERVIVGYLEVSDGPEEKARLSILEVLESTIQVAWPRMECRLSILTRSLLRFLVDVSTEPLSPELTEELLKRASRCLLLLDRCSQGRLGVELKEVDNSCVSERVLKCIRDVTHTECVS
;
A
#
# COMPACT_ATOMS: atom_id res chain seq x y z
N MET A 1 -32.66 -32.37 -5.94
CA MET A 1 -32.63 -33.46 -4.93
C MET A 1 -33.48 -33.05 -3.74
N SER A 2 -34.08 -33.99 -3.01
CA SER A 2 -34.80 -33.66 -1.76
C SER A 2 -33.82 -33.56 -0.58
N LEU A 3 -34.14 -32.71 0.40
CA LEU A 3 -33.34 -32.51 1.62
C LEU A 3 -33.06 -33.84 2.35
N GLU A 4 -34.07 -34.70 2.47
CA GLU A 4 -33.92 -36.03 3.11
C GLU A 4 -32.88 -36.92 2.43
N ARG A 5 -32.72 -36.83 1.10
CA ARG A 5 -31.70 -37.60 0.39
C ARG A 5 -30.31 -37.05 0.67
N LEU A 6 -30.16 -35.73 0.73
CA LEU A 6 -28.88 -35.09 1.08
C LEU A 6 -28.45 -35.38 2.52
N LEU A 7 -29.40 -35.40 3.47
CA LEU A 7 -29.11 -35.77 4.85
C LEU A 7 -28.73 -37.26 4.95
N ARG A 8 -29.40 -38.15 4.22
CA ARG A 8 -29.01 -39.57 4.13
C ARG A 8 -27.65 -39.79 3.46
N ASP A 9 -27.30 -39.01 2.45
CA ASP A 9 -25.97 -39.04 1.80
C ASP A 9 -24.89 -38.57 2.78
N LEU A 10 -25.24 -37.64 3.68
CA LEU A 10 -24.44 -37.27 4.85
C LEU A 10 -24.62 -38.27 6.01
N THR A 11 -25.27 -39.42 5.81
CA THR A 11 -25.64 -40.45 6.81
C THR A 11 -26.28 -39.91 8.11
N ILE A 12 -26.92 -38.74 8.04
CA ILE A 12 -27.71 -38.14 9.11
C ILE A 12 -29.10 -38.79 9.06
N GLU A 13 -29.60 -39.28 10.20
CA GLU A 13 -30.91 -39.95 10.28
C GLU A 13 -32.04 -39.04 9.75
N SER A 14 -32.93 -39.61 8.92
CA SER A 14 -33.84 -38.86 8.05
C SER A 14 -35.15 -38.38 8.67
N GLU A 15 -35.38 -38.61 9.96
CA GLU A 15 -36.46 -37.91 10.66
C GLU A 15 -36.04 -36.44 10.75
N ILE A 16 -36.92 -35.49 10.38
CA ILE A 16 -36.56 -34.07 10.22
C ILE A 16 -36.04 -33.51 11.56
N LYS A 17 -34.72 -33.60 11.76
CA LYS A 17 -34.00 -33.03 12.90
C LYS A 17 -34.04 -31.51 12.79
N ASP A 18 -33.97 -30.84 13.94
CA ASP A 18 -33.82 -29.39 13.95
C ASP A 18 -32.49 -28.98 13.28
N VAL A 19 -32.42 -27.75 12.78
CA VAL A 19 -31.22 -27.27 12.08
C VAL A 19 -29.99 -27.32 12.99
N PHE A 20 -30.17 -27.15 14.30
CA PHE A 20 -29.09 -27.25 15.28
C PHE A 20 -28.42 -28.63 15.24
N SER A 21 -29.19 -29.70 15.38
CA SER A 21 -28.64 -31.06 15.37
C SER A 21 -27.98 -31.40 14.04
N VAL A 22 -28.56 -30.95 12.92
CA VAL A 22 -27.97 -31.16 11.60
C VAL A 22 -26.60 -30.48 11.49
N LEU A 23 -26.50 -29.20 11.88
CA LEU A 23 -25.24 -28.45 11.80
C LEU A 23 -24.16 -29.01 12.75
N SER A 24 -24.56 -29.41 13.96
CA SER A 24 -23.66 -30.07 14.92
C SER A 24 -23.15 -31.41 14.39
N GLU A 25 -24.03 -32.24 13.82
CA GLU A 25 -23.62 -33.53 13.24
C GLU A 25 -22.70 -33.32 12.03
N ILE A 26 -23.01 -32.36 11.14
CA ILE A 26 -22.10 -32.00 10.03
C ILE A 26 -20.73 -31.58 10.56
N ARG A 27 -20.68 -30.77 11.63
CA ARG A 27 -19.41 -30.34 12.24
C ARG A 27 -18.62 -31.52 12.78
N GLU A 28 -19.25 -32.40 13.57
CA GLU A 28 -18.59 -33.57 14.16
C GLU A 28 -17.98 -34.47 13.08
N ARG A 29 -18.74 -34.77 12.03
CA ARG A 29 -18.28 -35.56 10.88
C ARG A 29 -17.12 -34.90 10.14
N PHE A 30 -17.16 -33.58 10.00
CA PHE A 30 -16.10 -32.82 9.34
C PHE A 30 -14.79 -32.84 10.15
N GLU A 31 -14.89 -32.85 11.47
CA GLU A 31 -13.76 -32.88 12.41
C GLU A 31 -13.16 -34.29 12.58
N GLU A 32 -13.86 -35.36 12.20
CA GLU A 32 -13.33 -36.73 12.16
C GLU A 32 -12.08 -36.84 11.26
N ARG A 33 -11.10 -37.63 11.70
CA ARG A 33 -9.76 -37.70 11.08
C ARG A 33 -9.77 -38.25 9.66
N ASP A 34 -10.61 -39.25 9.38
CA ASP A 34 -10.65 -39.98 8.11
C ASP A 34 -11.85 -39.57 7.24
N SER A 35 -12.43 -38.41 7.51
CA SER A 35 -13.60 -37.91 6.79
C SER A 35 -13.25 -37.41 5.38
N ASP A 36 -14.12 -37.69 4.41
CA ASP A 36 -14.08 -37.03 3.09
C ASP A 36 -14.65 -35.61 3.21
N ARG A 37 -13.80 -34.70 3.71
CA ARG A 37 -14.15 -33.29 3.95
C ARG A 37 -14.65 -32.58 2.71
N SER A 38 -14.12 -32.92 1.53
CA SER A 38 -14.54 -32.30 0.27
C SER A 38 -15.98 -32.70 -0.08
N SER A 39 -16.30 -33.99 0.04
CA SER A 39 -17.67 -34.49 -0.15
C SER A 39 -18.64 -33.89 0.87
N ILE A 40 -18.26 -33.82 2.16
CA ILE A 40 -19.09 -33.22 3.21
C ILE A 40 -19.39 -31.74 2.90
N LEU A 41 -18.39 -30.96 2.50
CA LEU A 41 -18.56 -29.54 2.12
C LEU A 41 -19.48 -29.37 0.92
N SER A 42 -19.29 -30.17 -0.13
CA SER A 42 -20.11 -30.15 -1.34
C SER A 42 -21.58 -30.47 -1.02
N ARG A 43 -21.84 -31.53 -0.26
CA ARG A 43 -23.19 -31.92 0.17
C ARG A 43 -23.82 -30.90 1.10
N THR A 44 -23.05 -30.30 2.00
CA THR A 44 -23.53 -29.24 2.88
C THR A 44 -23.92 -27.98 2.08
N ALA A 45 -23.15 -27.64 1.02
CA ALA A 45 -23.52 -26.56 0.13
C ALA A 45 -24.87 -26.81 -0.56
N GLU A 46 -25.12 -28.05 -1.01
CA GLU A 46 -26.43 -28.45 -1.56
C GLU A 46 -27.55 -28.39 -0.52
N VAL A 47 -27.29 -28.77 0.73
CA VAL A 47 -28.25 -28.61 1.84
C VAL A 47 -28.65 -27.15 1.99
N PHE A 48 -27.69 -26.22 1.98
CA PHE A 48 -28.02 -24.78 2.05
C PHE A 48 -28.83 -24.30 0.84
N ARG A 49 -28.51 -24.76 -0.37
CA ARG A 49 -29.21 -24.36 -1.60
C ARG A 49 -30.67 -24.82 -1.64
N VAL A 50 -30.95 -26.03 -1.16
CA VAL A 50 -32.28 -26.66 -1.26
C VAL A 50 -33.18 -26.34 -0.05
N SER A 51 -32.59 -26.04 1.11
CA SER A 51 -33.37 -25.84 2.35
C SER A 51 -34.12 -24.52 2.38
N ALA A 52 -35.31 -24.53 2.97
CA ALA A 52 -36.12 -23.33 3.18
C ALA A 52 -35.41 -22.34 4.14
N VAL A 53 -35.49 -21.04 3.84
CA VAL A 53 -34.88 -19.97 4.66
C VAL A 53 -35.35 -20.05 6.12
N SER A 54 -36.65 -20.29 6.33
CA SER A 54 -37.26 -20.42 7.66
C SER A 54 -36.77 -21.63 8.45
N TRP A 55 -36.32 -22.69 7.78
CA TRP A 55 -35.73 -23.86 8.44
C TRP A 55 -34.25 -23.66 8.74
N LEU A 56 -33.49 -23.01 7.84
CA LEU A 56 -32.09 -22.67 8.07
C LEU A 56 -31.93 -21.64 9.18
N PHE A 57 -32.82 -20.64 9.21
CA PHE A 57 -32.79 -19.56 10.17
C PHE A 57 -34.13 -19.50 10.91
N PRO A 58 -34.38 -20.46 11.84
CA PRO A 58 -35.50 -20.36 12.78
C PRO A 58 -35.25 -19.19 13.74
N GLU A 59 -36.14 -18.99 14.73
CA GLU A 59 -35.98 -17.90 15.71
C GLU A 59 -34.54 -17.85 16.27
N SER A 60 -33.87 -16.73 15.99
CA SER A 60 -32.44 -16.57 16.28
C SER A 60 -32.18 -16.60 17.78
N SER A 61 -31.52 -17.67 18.22
CA SER A 61 -31.03 -17.83 19.59
C SER A 61 -29.53 -17.61 19.66
N SER A 62 -29.00 -17.32 20.86
CA SER A 62 -27.55 -17.31 21.10
C SER A 62 -26.90 -18.65 20.73
N ARG A 63 -27.60 -19.76 21.01
CA ARG A 63 -27.18 -21.13 20.69
C ARG A 63 -27.07 -21.37 19.18
N LEU A 64 -28.04 -20.92 18.38
CA LEU A 64 -27.96 -21.05 16.93
C LEU A 64 -26.76 -20.28 16.37
N ARG A 65 -26.52 -19.06 16.88
CA ARG A 65 -25.38 -18.24 16.49
C ARG A 65 -24.03 -18.90 16.81
N SER A 66 -23.88 -19.48 18.01
CA SER A 66 -22.66 -20.20 18.37
C SER A 66 -22.45 -21.44 17.49
N THR A 67 -23.50 -22.21 17.17
CA THR A 67 -23.37 -23.39 16.30
C THR A 67 -22.89 -23.04 14.90
N TYR A 68 -23.47 -22.01 14.29
CA TYR A 68 -22.99 -21.53 12.99
C TYR A 68 -21.57 -21.00 13.06
N ALA A 69 -21.22 -20.24 14.10
CA ALA A 69 -19.88 -19.69 14.26
C ALA A 69 -18.84 -20.82 14.41
N GLU A 70 -19.10 -21.81 15.27
CA GLU A 70 -18.22 -22.96 15.45
C GLU A 70 -18.06 -23.78 14.17
N LEU A 71 -19.15 -24.01 13.44
CA LEU A 71 -19.12 -24.73 12.16
C LEU A 71 -18.28 -24.00 11.13
N VAL A 72 -18.52 -22.69 10.94
CA VAL A 72 -17.75 -21.86 10.00
C VAL A 72 -16.28 -21.79 10.40
N ILE A 73 -15.97 -21.60 11.69
CA ILE A 73 -14.59 -21.61 12.19
C ILE A 73 -13.92 -22.96 11.89
N SER A 74 -14.62 -24.08 12.09
CA SER A 74 -14.11 -25.42 11.79
C SER A 74 -13.78 -25.58 10.30
N TRP A 75 -14.67 -25.13 9.41
CA TRP A 75 -14.40 -25.14 7.97
C TRP A 75 -13.22 -24.26 7.57
N THR A 76 -13.12 -23.04 8.11
CA THR A 76 -12.02 -22.12 7.76
C THR A 76 -10.65 -22.61 8.25
N LYS A 77 -10.60 -23.53 9.23
CA LYS A 77 -9.36 -24.18 9.65
C LYS A 77 -8.87 -25.24 8.65
N HIS A 78 -9.73 -25.75 7.78
CA HIS A 78 -9.34 -26.80 6.83
C HIS A 78 -8.33 -26.36 5.76
N PRO A 79 -8.47 -25.17 5.14
CA PRO A 79 -7.46 -24.58 4.28
C PRO A 79 -6.48 -23.67 5.04
N ALA A 80 -6.36 -23.82 6.37
CA ALA A 80 -5.36 -23.07 7.13
C ALA A 80 -3.96 -23.41 6.64
N LEU A 81 -3.10 -22.39 6.55
CA LEU A 81 -1.72 -22.57 6.13
C LEU A 81 -0.95 -23.39 7.17
N PRO A 82 0.02 -24.22 6.73
CA PRO A 82 0.95 -24.86 7.63
C PRO A 82 1.75 -23.81 8.42
N LEU A 83 1.97 -24.08 9.70
CA LEU A 83 2.75 -23.20 10.56
C LEU A 83 4.25 -23.39 10.28
N CYS A 84 4.98 -22.28 10.21
CA CYS A 84 6.43 -22.26 10.16
C CYS A 84 6.98 -22.19 11.58
N ASP A 85 7.74 -23.21 11.99
CA ASP A 85 8.41 -23.24 13.30
C ASP A 85 9.81 -22.60 13.25
N THR A 86 10.21 -22.03 12.11
CA THR A 86 11.50 -21.32 11.97
C THR A 86 11.30 -19.81 11.98
N ASP A 87 12.32 -19.08 12.44
CA ASP A 87 12.33 -17.62 12.45
C ASP A 87 12.26 -16.97 11.05
N SER A 88 12.40 -17.78 9.99
CA SER A 88 12.32 -17.33 8.59
C SER A 88 10.92 -16.87 8.19
N GLY A 89 9.88 -17.47 8.81
CA GLY A 89 8.48 -17.23 8.50
C GLY A 89 8.06 -17.55 7.07
N THR A 90 8.77 -18.45 6.39
CA THR A 90 8.46 -18.91 5.03
C THR A 90 8.60 -20.41 4.91
N LEU A 91 7.74 -21.01 4.11
CA LEU A 91 7.81 -22.41 3.72
C LEU A 91 7.96 -22.51 2.19
N PRO A 92 8.50 -23.62 1.66
CA PRO A 92 8.53 -23.85 0.21
C PRO A 92 7.12 -23.87 -0.38
N ASP A 93 6.94 -23.38 -1.60
CA ASP A 93 5.65 -23.31 -2.29
C ASP A 93 4.90 -24.66 -2.34
N THR A 94 5.62 -25.78 -2.41
CA THR A 94 5.06 -27.14 -2.38
C THR A 94 4.29 -27.44 -1.09
N SER A 95 4.61 -26.76 0.00
CA SER A 95 3.89 -26.88 1.28
C SER A 95 2.44 -26.39 1.19
N TYR A 96 2.13 -25.60 0.16
CA TYR A 96 0.83 -24.99 -0.05
C TYR A 96 0.01 -25.63 -1.18
N GLU A 97 0.51 -26.65 -1.86
CA GLU A 97 -0.08 -27.22 -3.09
C GLU A 97 -1.55 -27.62 -2.95
N GLN A 98 -1.95 -28.13 -1.78
CA GLN A 98 -3.33 -28.55 -1.52
C GLN A 98 -4.25 -27.43 -1.04
N ILE A 99 -3.70 -26.28 -0.64
CA ILE A 99 -4.47 -25.19 -0.01
C ILE A 99 -5.51 -24.58 -0.97
N PRO A 100 -5.21 -24.28 -2.25
CA PRO A 100 -6.21 -23.71 -3.16
C PRO A 100 -7.44 -24.58 -3.35
N GLY A 101 -7.26 -25.90 -3.52
CA GLY A 101 -8.38 -26.85 -3.66
C GLY A 101 -9.25 -26.93 -2.41
N LYS A 102 -8.64 -26.94 -1.22
CA LYS A 102 -9.35 -26.91 0.07
C LYS A 102 -10.10 -25.58 0.26
N ALA A 103 -9.47 -24.47 -0.10
CA ALA A 103 -10.05 -23.14 -0.02
C ALA A 103 -11.25 -22.98 -0.96
N LEU A 104 -11.16 -23.54 -2.18
CA LEU A 104 -12.27 -23.55 -3.12
C LEU A 104 -13.48 -24.30 -2.57
N ALA A 105 -13.28 -25.53 -2.06
CA ALA A 105 -14.35 -26.33 -1.49
C ALA A 105 -15.05 -25.63 -0.31
N VAL A 106 -14.28 -25.05 0.61
CA VAL A 106 -14.83 -24.27 1.74
C VAL A 106 -15.54 -23.01 1.22
N GLY A 107 -14.92 -22.29 0.29
CA GLY A 107 -15.46 -21.06 -0.27
C GLY A 107 -16.82 -21.27 -0.94
N GLU A 108 -17.01 -22.36 -1.70
CA GLU A 108 -18.30 -22.69 -2.32
C GLU A 108 -19.41 -22.97 -1.30
N THR A 109 -19.08 -23.67 -0.21
CA THR A 109 -20.02 -23.90 0.90
C THR A 109 -20.37 -22.59 1.61
N LEU A 110 -19.38 -21.73 1.87
CA LEU A 110 -19.60 -20.41 2.47
C LEU A 110 -20.39 -19.46 1.57
N LEU A 111 -20.20 -19.54 0.25
CA LEU A 111 -20.99 -18.81 -0.74
C LEU A 111 -22.46 -19.24 -0.69
N ALA A 112 -22.73 -20.55 -0.63
CA ALA A 112 -24.08 -21.08 -0.49
C ALA A 112 -24.75 -20.58 0.81
N LEU A 113 -24.04 -20.63 1.94
CA LEU A 113 -24.53 -20.10 3.22
C LEU A 113 -24.81 -18.59 3.16
N THR A 114 -23.86 -17.81 2.63
CA THR A 114 -23.95 -16.34 2.55
C THR A 114 -25.09 -15.90 1.63
N ALA A 115 -25.36 -16.64 0.54
CA ALA A 115 -26.50 -16.38 -0.32
C ALA A 115 -27.83 -16.51 0.44
N ARG A 116 -28.01 -17.59 1.21
CA ARG A 116 -29.22 -17.81 2.01
C ARG A 116 -29.35 -16.80 3.15
N LEU A 117 -28.23 -16.42 3.79
CA LEU A 117 -28.21 -15.34 4.77
C LEU A 117 -28.65 -14.00 4.16
N GLY A 118 -28.16 -13.68 2.96
CA GLY A 118 -28.56 -12.48 2.22
C GLY A 118 -30.07 -12.43 1.95
N GLU A 119 -30.65 -13.53 1.48
CA GLU A 119 -32.11 -13.64 1.31
C GLU A 119 -32.86 -13.48 2.64
N ALA A 120 -32.37 -14.11 3.71
CA ALA A 120 -33.01 -14.00 5.02
C ALA A 120 -32.99 -12.57 5.58
N LEU A 121 -31.93 -11.81 5.29
CA LEU A 121 -31.80 -10.39 5.65
C LEU A 121 -32.78 -9.51 4.87
N THR A 122 -32.98 -9.76 3.57
CA THR A 122 -33.93 -8.96 2.76
C THR A 122 -35.38 -9.19 3.17
N TYR A 123 -35.73 -10.40 3.60
CA TYR A 123 -37.06 -10.71 4.13
C TYR A 123 -37.26 -10.34 5.61
N GLY A 124 -36.23 -9.79 6.29
CA GLY A 124 -36.35 -9.26 7.64
C GLY A 124 -36.52 -10.33 8.73
N HIS A 125 -35.98 -11.54 8.55
CA HIS A 125 -36.04 -12.60 9.57
C HIS A 125 -35.36 -12.18 10.88
N SER A 126 -36.03 -12.42 12.01
CA SER A 126 -35.58 -11.95 13.33
C SER A 126 -34.21 -12.55 13.72
N GLY A 127 -33.29 -11.66 14.08
CA GLY A 127 -31.95 -12.01 14.58
C GLY A 127 -30.98 -12.64 13.58
N VAL A 128 -31.33 -12.71 12.29
CA VAL A 128 -30.39 -13.05 11.21
C VAL A 128 -29.32 -11.97 11.05
N LYS A 129 -29.67 -10.70 11.28
CA LYS A 129 -28.69 -9.61 11.30
C LYS A 129 -27.57 -9.85 12.32
N ALA A 130 -27.93 -10.29 13.52
CA ALA A 130 -26.95 -10.60 14.57
C ALA A 130 -26.09 -11.82 14.19
N LEU A 131 -26.67 -12.85 13.55
CA LEU A 131 -25.93 -13.98 13.02
C LEU A 131 -24.94 -13.54 11.94
N PHE A 132 -25.38 -12.74 10.97
CA PHE A 132 -24.53 -12.19 9.92
C PHE A 132 -23.32 -11.47 10.53
N HIS A 133 -23.53 -10.51 11.43
CA HIS A 133 -22.44 -9.80 12.12
C HIS A 133 -21.51 -10.73 12.92
N THR A 134 -22.02 -11.85 13.45
CA THR A 134 -21.19 -12.84 14.15
C THR A 134 -20.26 -13.59 13.20
N LEU A 135 -20.73 -13.89 11.98
CA LEU A 135 -19.97 -14.67 10.99
C LEU A 135 -19.06 -13.79 10.12
N SER A 136 -19.45 -12.54 9.83
CA SER A 136 -18.73 -11.65 8.91
C SER A 136 -17.23 -11.53 9.18
N PRO A 137 -16.74 -11.42 10.44
CA PRO A 137 -15.30 -11.32 10.69
C PRO A 137 -14.53 -12.55 10.18
N VAL A 138 -15.00 -13.75 10.47
CA VAL A 138 -14.35 -15.01 10.09
C VAL A 138 -14.41 -15.20 8.57
N LEU A 139 -15.57 -14.92 7.96
CA LEU A 139 -15.74 -14.97 6.51
C LEU A 139 -14.84 -13.96 5.78
N CYS A 140 -14.64 -12.78 6.35
CA CYS A 140 -13.76 -11.74 5.80
C CYS A 140 -12.29 -12.17 5.89
N VAL A 141 -11.83 -12.64 7.05
CA VAL A 141 -10.46 -13.16 7.21
C VAL A 141 -10.19 -14.28 6.21
N PHE A 142 -11.12 -15.24 6.08
CA PHE A 142 -11.01 -16.32 5.09
C PHE A 142 -10.92 -15.79 3.66
N SER A 143 -11.83 -14.89 3.27
CA SER A 143 -11.85 -14.31 1.93
C SER A 143 -10.53 -13.60 1.62
N VAL A 144 -10.05 -12.74 2.51
CA VAL A 144 -8.82 -11.96 2.31
C VAL A 144 -7.59 -12.87 2.26
N THR A 145 -7.55 -13.93 3.06
CA THR A 145 -6.46 -14.93 3.07
C THR A 145 -6.27 -15.56 1.68
N HIS A 146 -7.35 -15.79 0.95
CA HIS A 146 -7.33 -16.44 -0.37
C HIS A 146 -7.58 -15.47 -1.54
N LEU A 147 -7.59 -14.15 -1.30
CA LEU A 147 -7.92 -13.15 -2.32
C LEU A 147 -6.70 -12.74 -3.17
N GLN A 148 -5.54 -12.60 -2.53
CA GLN A 148 -4.33 -12.05 -3.15
C GLN A 148 -3.54 -13.13 -3.87
N LYS A 149 -2.77 -12.75 -4.90
CA LYS A 149 -1.83 -13.68 -5.56
C LYS A 149 -0.69 -14.00 -4.60
N GLN A 150 -0.75 -15.19 -4.02
CA GLN A 150 0.21 -15.74 -3.06
C GLN A 150 0.52 -17.21 -3.38
N PRO A 151 1.62 -17.78 -2.84
CA PRO A 151 1.99 -19.19 -3.07
C PRO A 151 0.89 -20.21 -2.76
N TRP A 152 -0.02 -19.89 -1.83
CA TRP A 152 -1.14 -20.75 -1.41
C TRP A 152 -2.47 -20.48 -2.14
N THR A 153 -2.43 -19.76 -3.27
CA THR A 153 -3.64 -19.38 -4.03
C THR A 153 -3.48 -19.64 -5.52
N ASP A 154 -4.59 -19.98 -6.18
CA ASP A 154 -4.72 -20.10 -7.63
C ASP A 154 -5.85 -19.19 -8.15
N GLU A 155 -6.10 -19.21 -9.46
CA GLU A 155 -7.11 -18.34 -10.06
C GLU A 155 -8.54 -18.65 -9.59
N THR A 156 -8.87 -19.93 -9.38
CA THR A 156 -10.20 -20.39 -9.00
C THR A 156 -10.51 -20.06 -7.54
N SER A 157 -9.58 -20.34 -6.62
CA SER A 157 -9.71 -19.99 -5.20
C SER A 157 -9.80 -18.47 -5.00
N ARG A 158 -9.00 -17.67 -5.72
CA ARG A 158 -9.09 -16.20 -5.68
C ARG A 158 -10.43 -15.67 -6.18
N LYS A 159 -10.94 -16.23 -7.28
CA LYS A 159 -12.26 -15.84 -7.81
C LYS A 159 -13.38 -16.15 -6.82
N CYS A 160 -13.34 -17.33 -6.19
CA CYS A 160 -14.29 -17.75 -5.17
C CYS A 160 -14.24 -16.82 -3.94
N ALA A 161 -13.03 -16.50 -3.45
CA ALA A 161 -12.82 -15.59 -2.33
C ALA A 161 -13.33 -14.16 -2.62
N LEU A 162 -13.09 -13.65 -3.83
CA LEU A 162 -13.62 -12.36 -4.27
C LEU A 162 -15.15 -12.36 -4.34
N GLU A 163 -15.75 -13.42 -4.89
CA GLU A 163 -17.21 -13.56 -4.92
C GLU A 163 -17.79 -13.60 -3.51
N LEU A 164 -17.15 -14.32 -2.57
CA LEU A 164 -17.58 -14.41 -1.19
C LEU A 164 -17.56 -13.04 -0.51
N LEU A 165 -16.46 -12.29 -0.67
CA LEU A 165 -16.35 -10.93 -0.16
C LEU A 165 -17.44 -10.02 -0.73
N ASN A 166 -17.68 -10.05 -2.04
CA ASN A 166 -18.73 -9.26 -2.69
C ASN A 166 -20.14 -9.63 -2.21
N ARG A 167 -20.42 -10.92 -1.98
CA ARG A 167 -21.69 -11.37 -1.42
C ARG A 167 -21.89 -10.91 0.02
N MET A 168 -20.83 -10.85 0.83
CA MET A 168 -20.95 -10.28 2.17
C MET A 168 -21.26 -8.79 2.14
N ILE A 169 -20.60 -8.02 1.26
CA ILE A 169 -20.85 -6.58 1.10
C ILE A 169 -22.33 -6.35 0.74
N THR A 170 -22.84 -7.07 -0.26
CA THR A 170 -24.24 -6.94 -0.70
C THR A 170 -25.23 -7.42 0.36
N ALA A 171 -24.98 -8.56 1.01
CA ALA A 171 -25.83 -9.07 2.08
C ALA A 171 -25.89 -8.14 3.30
N GLY A 172 -24.76 -7.50 3.64
CA GLY A 172 -24.67 -6.52 4.71
C GLY A 172 -25.26 -5.14 4.38
N GLY A 173 -25.77 -4.94 3.16
CA GLY A 173 -26.25 -3.63 2.68
C GLY A 173 -25.15 -2.58 2.60
N SER A 174 -23.89 -3.00 2.52
CA SER A 174 -22.72 -2.13 2.38
C SER A 174 -22.45 -1.85 0.91
N VAL A 175 -21.93 -0.66 0.58
CA VAL A 175 -21.60 -0.29 -0.81
C VAL A 175 -20.14 -0.63 -1.14
N SER A 176 -19.30 -0.64 -0.11
CA SER A 176 -17.87 -0.92 -0.23
C SER A 176 -17.35 -1.83 0.89
N VAL A 177 -16.11 -2.32 0.72
CA VAL A 177 -15.38 -3.01 1.79
C VAL A 177 -15.20 -2.09 3.00
N GLN A 178 -14.91 -0.81 2.77
CA GLN A 178 -14.75 0.16 3.86
C GLN A 178 -16.03 0.28 4.70
N ASP A 179 -17.20 0.33 4.06
CA ASP A 179 -18.49 0.41 4.78
C ASP A 179 -18.76 -0.86 5.60
N LEU A 180 -18.40 -2.04 5.07
CA LEU A 180 -18.52 -3.29 5.81
C LEU A 180 -17.62 -3.28 7.05
N LEU A 181 -16.37 -2.82 6.90
CA LEU A 181 -15.37 -2.79 7.96
C LEU A 181 -15.67 -1.74 9.03
N CYS A 182 -16.10 -0.54 8.64
CA CYS A 182 -16.28 0.60 9.53
C CYS A 182 -17.72 0.85 9.97
N GLY A 183 -18.70 0.28 9.25
CA GLY A 183 -20.09 0.65 9.40
C GLY A 183 -20.43 1.90 8.60
N SER A 184 -21.72 2.20 8.46
CA SER A 184 -22.19 3.39 7.76
C SER A 184 -22.23 4.61 8.69
N ASP A 185 -21.80 5.76 8.18
CA ASP A 185 -21.87 7.03 8.90
C ASP A 185 -23.33 7.34 9.31
N GLY A 186 -23.59 7.43 10.62
CA GLY A 186 -24.89 7.82 11.17
C GLY A 186 -25.86 6.68 11.54
N GLY A 187 -25.45 5.40 11.45
CA GLY A 187 -26.26 4.25 11.88
C GLY A 187 -25.81 3.62 13.21
N SER A 188 -26.67 2.81 13.85
CA SER A 188 -26.30 1.97 15.01
C SER A 188 -25.43 0.75 14.63
N ASN A 189 -24.90 0.71 13.41
CA ASN A 189 -24.23 -0.46 12.84
C ASN A 189 -22.72 -0.34 13.08
N THR A 190 -22.23 -0.95 14.15
CA THR A 190 -20.78 -1.06 14.39
C THR A 190 -20.17 -1.92 13.30
N GLY A 191 -19.19 -1.39 12.57
CA GLY A 191 -18.42 -2.15 11.58
C GLY A 191 -17.72 -3.38 12.16
N ILE A 192 -17.27 -4.28 11.30
CA ILE A 192 -16.68 -5.57 11.73
C ILE A 192 -15.17 -5.51 11.98
N LEU A 193 -14.51 -4.37 11.71
CA LEU A 193 -13.04 -4.25 11.78
C LEU A 193 -12.50 -4.60 13.16
N GLY A 194 -13.14 -4.11 14.25
CA GLY A 194 -12.70 -4.40 15.60
C GLY A 194 -12.64 -5.90 15.90
N ALA A 195 -13.68 -6.64 15.51
CA ALA A 195 -13.75 -8.08 15.69
C ALA A 195 -12.73 -8.83 14.81
N ILE A 196 -12.46 -8.35 13.60
CA ILE A 196 -11.39 -8.91 12.75
C ILE A 196 -10.03 -8.70 13.39
N LEU A 197 -9.74 -7.50 13.91
CA LEU A 197 -8.48 -7.21 14.59
C LEU A 197 -8.32 -8.09 15.86
N ASP A 198 -9.40 -8.36 16.59
CA ASP A 198 -9.38 -9.27 17.74
C ASP A 198 -9.08 -10.73 17.33
N ILE A 199 -9.54 -11.17 16.16
CA ILE A 199 -9.19 -12.48 15.60
C ILE A 199 -7.70 -12.56 15.25
N LEU A 200 -7.14 -11.49 14.67
CA LEU A 200 -5.74 -11.47 14.21
C LEU A 200 -4.74 -11.20 15.34
N GLN A 201 -5.15 -10.54 16.42
CA GLN A 201 -4.28 -10.10 17.51
C GLN A 201 -3.39 -11.21 18.11
N PRO A 202 -3.87 -12.44 18.38
CA PRO A 202 -3.03 -13.50 18.97
C PRO A 202 -1.83 -13.90 18.10
N ASP A 203 -2.03 -13.84 16.78
CA ASP A 203 -1.01 -14.13 15.80
C ASP A 203 -0.11 -12.92 15.53
N MET A 204 -0.58 -11.69 15.75
CA MET A 204 0.19 -10.45 15.54
C MET A 204 1.04 -10.03 16.75
N THR A 205 1.65 -11.01 17.41
CA THR A 205 2.65 -10.80 18.49
C THR A 205 4.05 -11.00 17.95
N LYS A 206 5.07 -10.47 18.65
CA LYS A 206 6.48 -10.56 18.22
C LYS A 206 6.93 -12.00 17.95
N GLU A 207 6.36 -12.95 18.70
CA GLU A 207 6.68 -14.37 18.67
C GLU A 207 5.92 -15.13 17.58
N ASN A 208 4.69 -14.73 17.25
CA ASN A 208 3.79 -15.55 16.42
C ASN A 208 3.61 -15.04 14.99
N TRP A 209 3.84 -13.75 14.70
CA TRP A 209 3.41 -13.15 13.43
C TRP A 209 4.08 -13.72 12.19
N LYS A 210 5.24 -14.35 12.36
CA LYS A 210 5.98 -15.06 11.31
C LYS A 210 5.55 -16.50 11.10
N ARG A 211 4.87 -17.11 12.09
CA ARG A 211 4.52 -18.53 12.06
C ARG A 211 3.49 -18.83 10.98
N ASN A 212 2.62 -17.89 10.67
CA ASN A 212 1.64 -18.03 9.60
C ASN A 212 1.85 -16.92 8.56
N GLU A 213 2.29 -17.32 7.37
CA GLU A 213 2.67 -16.39 6.30
C GLU A 213 1.51 -15.49 5.85
N ALA A 214 0.26 -15.96 5.95
CA ALA A 214 -0.91 -15.20 5.53
C ALA A 214 -1.22 -14.00 6.44
N VAL A 215 -0.93 -14.07 7.74
CA VAL A 215 -1.46 -13.13 8.74
C VAL A 215 -1.02 -11.69 8.43
N LYS A 216 0.26 -11.48 8.11
CA LYS A 216 0.79 -10.16 7.73
C LYS A 216 0.11 -9.60 6.48
N HIS A 217 -0.21 -10.44 5.49
CA HIS A 217 -0.86 -10.02 4.24
C HIS A 217 -2.34 -9.72 4.46
N VAL A 218 -3.01 -10.49 5.31
CA VAL A 218 -4.40 -10.23 5.71
C VAL A 218 -4.50 -8.92 6.47
N PHE A 219 -3.66 -8.74 7.50
CA PHE A 219 -3.58 -7.50 8.28
C PHE A 219 -3.33 -6.29 7.38
N SER A 220 -2.29 -6.35 6.55
CA SER A 220 -1.89 -5.22 5.72
C SER A 220 -2.96 -4.84 4.70
N TRP A 221 -3.62 -5.84 4.10
CA TRP A 221 -4.72 -5.60 3.16
C TRP A 221 -5.91 -4.95 3.84
N LEU A 222 -6.32 -5.45 5.01
CA LEU A 222 -7.44 -4.90 5.77
C LEU A 222 -7.19 -3.45 6.19
N LEU A 223 -5.98 -3.16 6.67
CA LEU A 223 -5.59 -1.81 7.10
C LEU A 223 -5.75 -0.80 5.96
N VAL A 224 -5.26 -1.12 4.76
CA VAL A 224 -5.33 -0.18 3.62
C VAL A 224 -6.73 0.00 3.04
N GLN A 225 -7.71 -0.83 3.42
CA GLN A 225 -9.12 -0.61 3.06
C GLN A 225 -9.81 0.44 3.95
N VAL A 226 -9.18 0.87 5.05
CA VAL A 226 -9.82 1.67 6.08
C VAL A 226 -9.20 3.05 6.16
N GLY A 227 -9.97 4.07 5.81
CA GLY A 227 -9.55 5.48 5.84
C GLY A 227 -10.11 6.28 7.03
N ARG A 228 -10.17 7.60 6.84
CA ARG A 228 -10.81 8.54 7.77
C ARG A 228 -12.33 8.37 7.74
N PRO A 229 -13.04 8.55 8.88
CA PRO A 229 -12.53 8.79 10.24
C PRO A 229 -12.19 7.50 11.01
N CYS A 230 -12.69 6.36 10.56
CA CYS A 230 -12.68 5.05 11.24
C CYS A 230 -11.28 4.57 11.70
N LEU A 231 -10.22 4.82 10.93
CA LEU A 231 -8.89 4.31 11.26
C LEU A 231 -8.35 4.80 12.61
N ALA A 232 -8.71 6.02 13.02
CA ALA A 232 -8.19 6.62 14.25
C ALA A 232 -8.61 5.83 15.50
N ASP A 233 -9.83 5.28 15.52
CA ASP A 233 -10.38 4.53 16.65
C ASP A 233 -9.65 3.20 16.89
N TYR A 234 -8.97 2.68 15.86
CA TYR A 234 -8.23 1.42 15.91
C TYR A 234 -6.72 1.61 15.95
N LEU A 235 -6.24 2.85 16.10
CA LEU A 235 -4.82 3.17 16.07
C LEU A 235 -4.00 2.31 17.04
N ASP A 236 -4.49 2.07 18.26
CA ASP A 236 -3.80 1.24 19.25
C ASP A 236 -3.66 -0.22 18.85
N LYS A 237 -4.55 -0.74 17.99
CA LYS A 237 -4.51 -2.11 17.51
C LYS A 237 -3.69 -2.27 16.23
N VAL A 238 -3.66 -1.25 15.37
CA VAL A 238 -2.97 -1.32 14.05
C VAL A 238 -1.55 -0.77 14.08
N PHE A 239 -1.25 0.15 14.99
CA PHE A 239 0.06 0.79 15.06
C PHE A 239 1.18 -0.17 15.49
N PRO A 240 1.05 -0.96 16.59
CA PRO A 240 2.12 -1.86 16.99
C PRO A 240 2.44 -2.96 15.96
N PRO A 241 1.46 -3.64 15.33
CA PRO A 241 1.77 -4.65 14.32
C PRO A 241 2.40 -4.06 13.05
N SER A 242 2.01 -2.84 12.65
CA SER A 242 2.63 -2.16 11.50
C SER A 242 4.12 -1.86 11.76
N LEU A 243 4.46 -1.42 12.98
CA LEU A 243 5.84 -1.21 13.40
C LEU A 243 6.61 -2.54 13.45
N LEU A 244 6.00 -3.58 14.02
CA LEU A 244 6.59 -4.91 14.14
C LEU A 244 6.97 -5.49 12.77
N ILE A 245 6.10 -5.36 11.76
CA ILE A 245 6.38 -5.80 10.40
C ILE A 245 7.49 -4.96 9.77
N SER A 246 7.51 -3.64 10.02
CA SER A 246 8.52 -2.73 9.46
C SER A 246 9.93 -2.96 10.02
N ASP A 247 10.05 -3.44 11.26
CA ASP A 247 11.33 -3.70 11.95
C ASP A 247 11.94 -5.07 11.59
N ASP A 248 11.26 -5.87 10.76
CA ASP A 248 11.76 -7.17 10.36
C ASP A 248 13.07 -7.09 9.58
N TYR A 249 13.88 -8.15 9.58
CA TYR A 249 15.12 -8.17 8.81
C TYR A 249 14.90 -8.33 7.30
N ARG A 250 13.79 -8.93 6.85
CA ARG A 250 13.51 -9.16 5.42
C ARG A 250 12.93 -7.92 4.75
N THR A 251 13.50 -7.52 3.63
CA THR A 251 13.07 -6.35 2.84
C THR A 251 11.59 -6.37 2.47
N GLU A 252 11.05 -7.53 2.08
CA GLU A 252 9.64 -7.69 1.69
C GLU A 252 8.68 -7.32 2.83
N ASN A 253 9.00 -7.77 4.05
CA ASN A 253 8.24 -7.45 5.25
C ASN A 253 8.43 -5.97 5.61
N LYS A 254 9.66 -5.44 5.58
CA LYS A 254 9.92 -4.01 5.81
C LYS A 254 9.07 -3.12 4.89
N VAL A 255 9.05 -3.43 3.60
CA VAL A 255 8.25 -2.72 2.59
C VAL A 255 6.76 -2.77 2.92
N LEU A 256 6.24 -3.96 3.23
CA LEU A 256 4.84 -4.15 3.62
C LEU A 256 4.48 -3.34 4.89
N GLY A 257 5.35 -3.36 5.89
CA GLY A 257 5.20 -2.60 7.13
C GLY A 257 5.22 -1.10 6.87
N VAL A 258 6.16 -0.60 6.07
CA VAL A 258 6.23 0.84 5.72
C VAL A 258 5.00 1.29 4.95
N HIS A 259 4.42 0.46 4.06
CA HIS A 259 3.14 0.77 3.43
C HIS A 259 2.00 0.92 4.45
N CYS A 260 1.94 0.02 5.44
CA CYS A 260 0.98 0.13 6.54
C CYS A 260 1.17 1.43 7.34
N LEU A 261 2.41 1.77 7.68
CA LEU A 261 2.75 3.00 8.39
C LEU A 261 2.40 4.24 7.57
N HIS A 262 2.66 4.24 6.27
CA HIS A 262 2.32 5.38 5.39
C HIS A 262 0.82 5.58 5.31
N HIS A 263 0.05 4.50 5.20
CA HIS A 263 -1.41 4.56 5.23
C HIS A 263 -1.94 5.18 6.53
N ILE A 264 -1.36 4.79 7.67
CA ILE A 264 -1.65 5.39 8.99
C ILE A 264 -1.33 6.89 8.99
N VAL A 265 -0.15 7.29 8.48
CA VAL A 265 0.26 8.71 8.41
C VAL A 265 -0.72 9.55 7.59
N LEU A 266 -1.23 9.01 6.48
CA LEU A 266 -2.17 9.71 5.60
C LEU A 266 -3.59 9.78 6.18
N HIS A 267 -4.05 8.71 6.85
CA HIS A 267 -5.46 8.55 7.24
C HIS A 267 -5.74 8.79 8.73
N VAL A 268 -4.73 8.98 9.58
CA VAL A 268 -4.94 9.35 10.98
C VAL A 268 -4.74 10.86 11.18
N PRO A 269 -5.60 11.55 11.94
CA PRO A 269 -5.39 12.96 12.25
C PRO A 269 -4.04 13.20 12.91
N ALA A 270 -3.38 14.29 12.50
CA ALA A 270 -2.06 14.67 13.01
C ALA A 270 -2.05 14.89 14.53
N ALA A 271 -3.19 15.24 15.15
CA ALA A 271 -3.31 15.35 16.60
C ALA A 271 -3.11 13.98 17.28
N ASP A 272 -3.77 12.94 16.79
CA ASP A 272 -3.75 11.59 17.37
C ASP A 272 -2.40 10.89 17.17
N LEU A 273 -1.72 11.19 16.06
CA LEU A 273 -0.34 10.76 15.84
C LEU A 273 0.66 11.48 16.77
N ARG A 274 0.42 12.74 17.13
CA ARG A 274 1.29 13.46 18.08
C ARG A 274 1.06 13.02 19.53
N GLN A 275 -0.15 12.55 19.86
CA GLN A 275 -0.42 11.98 21.17
C GLN A 275 0.52 10.80 21.47
N PHE A 276 0.91 10.69 22.74
CA PHE A 276 1.80 9.64 23.24
C PHE A 276 3.13 9.49 22.46
N ASN A 277 3.58 10.55 21.77
CA ASN A 277 4.78 10.57 20.94
C ASN A 277 4.80 9.51 19.81
N ARG A 278 3.65 9.03 19.33
CA ARG A 278 3.59 8.02 18.26
C ARG A 278 4.28 8.50 16.98
N ALA A 279 4.11 9.76 16.61
CA ALA A 279 4.79 10.35 15.45
C ALA A 279 6.31 10.38 15.59
N GLN A 280 6.84 10.52 16.81
CA GLN A 280 8.28 10.46 17.05
C GLN A 280 8.79 9.00 16.93
N VAL A 281 8.04 8.03 17.45
CA VAL A 281 8.35 6.60 17.28
C VAL A 281 8.37 6.22 15.79
N LEU A 282 7.39 6.68 15.01
CA LEU A 282 7.37 6.49 13.56
C LEU A 282 8.61 7.09 12.90
N TYR A 283 9.00 8.30 13.31
CA TYR A 283 10.16 8.98 12.74
C TYR A 283 11.42 8.18 13.00
N ASP A 284 11.65 7.73 14.24
CA ASP A 284 12.85 6.97 14.58
C ASP A 284 12.89 5.63 13.84
N ALA A 285 11.75 4.94 13.71
CA ALA A 285 11.65 3.70 12.94
C ALA A 285 11.96 3.90 11.44
N LEU A 286 11.30 4.87 10.80
CA LEU A 286 11.48 5.15 9.37
C LEU A 286 12.88 5.72 9.06
N TYR A 287 13.42 6.56 9.94
CA TYR A 287 14.74 7.16 9.77
C TYR A 287 15.84 6.09 9.77
N ASN A 288 15.73 5.05 10.60
CA ASN A 288 16.68 3.94 10.62
C ASN A 288 16.77 3.19 9.28
N HIS A 289 15.67 3.13 8.52
CA HIS A 289 15.69 2.51 7.19
C HIS A 289 16.50 3.30 6.16
N LEU A 290 16.80 4.58 6.39
CA LEU A 290 17.58 5.38 5.43
C LEU A 290 19.04 4.93 5.30
N TYR A 291 19.54 4.12 6.24
CA TYR A 291 20.91 3.59 6.24
C TYR A 291 21.09 2.29 5.42
N THR A 292 20.01 1.74 4.86
CA THR A 292 20.10 0.58 3.97
C THR A 292 20.42 0.97 2.52
N SER A 293 20.87 0.01 1.72
CA SER A 293 21.04 0.16 0.27
C SER A 293 20.02 -0.65 -0.55
N GLU A 294 18.92 -1.04 0.08
CA GLU A 294 17.80 -1.76 -0.53
C GLU A 294 16.86 -0.78 -1.23
N ALA A 295 16.95 -0.70 -2.56
CA ALA A 295 16.13 0.18 -3.39
C ALA A 295 14.60 0.07 -3.12
N PRO A 296 13.99 -1.13 -3.09
CA PRO A 296 12.54 -1.24 -2.85
C PRO A 296 12.09 -0.63 -1.52
N LEU A 297 12.95 -0.72 -0.49
CA LEU A 297 12.64 -0.15 0.82
C LEU A 297 12.75 1.37 0.83
N ILE A 298 13.83 1.93 0.29
CA ILE A 298 14.01 3.39 0.19
C ILE A 298 12.87 4.03 -0.61
N GLN A 299 12.39 3.35 -1.67
CA GLN A 299 11.28 3.82 -2.50
C GLN A 299 10.00 4.08 -1.70
N VAL A 300 9.71 3.28 -0.67
CA VAL A 300 8.49 3.41 0.14
C VAL A 300 8.73 4.24 1.41
N VAL A 301 9.95 4.24 1.94
CA VAL A 301 10.31 4.99 3.16
C VAL A 301 10.34 6.49 2.90
N LEU A 302 10.89 6.96 1.77
CA LEU A 302 11.03 8.40 1.52
C LEU A 302 9.69 9.15 1.46
N PRO A 303 8.68 8.72 0.66
CA PRO A 303 7.38 9.39 0.66
C PRO A 303 6.73 9.38 2.04
N CYS A 304 6.75 8.23 2.71
CA CYS A 304 6.17 8.05 4.05
C CYS A 304 6.80 9.01 5.07
N LEU A 305 8.13 9.10 5.08
CA LEU A 305 8.86 9.99 5.98
C LEU A 305 8.58 11.46 5.68
N ILE A 306 8.47 11.87 4.41
CA ILE A 306 8.17 13.25 4.02
C ILE A 306 6.76 13.67 4.49
N ASP A 307 5.77 12.79 4.35
CA ASP A 307 4.43 13.05 4.85
C ASP A 307 4.38 13.08 6.39
N LEU A 308 5.11 12.18 7.06
CA LEU A 308 5.24 12.19 8.52
C LEU A 308 5.94 13.47 9.02
N LEU A 309 6.95 13.97 8.31
CA LEU A 309 7.60 15.23 8.67
C LEU A 309 6.60 16.39 8.66
N SER A 310 5.60 16.37 7.77
CA SER A 310 4.51 17.36 7.75
C SER A 310 3.58 17.23 8.97
N VAL A 311 3.54 16.07 9.63
CA VAL A 311 2.88 15.88 10.94
C VAL A 311 3.77 16.39 12.06
N LEU A 312 5.07 16.17 12.04
CA LEU A 312 5.97 16.56 13.13
C LEU A 312 6.31 18.05 13.16
N GLU A 313 6.43 18.64 11.98
CA GLU A 313 6.90 19.99 11.78
C GLU A 313 5.74 20.93 11.45
N LYS A 314 5.79 22.16 11.96
CA LYS A 314 4.83 23.17 11.56
C LYS A 314 5.12 23.61 10.12
N PRO A 315 4.08 23.91 9.31
CA PRO A 315 4.27 24.58 8.04
C PRO A 315 5.12 25.84 8.21
N LEU A 316 5.82 26.23 7.16
CA LEU A 316 6.67 27.41 7.14
C LEU A 316 5.82 28.69 7.20
N SER A 317 5.25 28.99 8.36
CA SER A 317 4.46 30.19 8.61
C SER A 317 5.33 31.29 9.20
N THR A 318 5.81 32.14 8.30
CA THR A 318 5.86 33.61 8.39
C THR A 318 6.57 34.32 9.56
N THR A 319 7.64 35.04 9.16
CA THR A 319 8.18 36.32 9.65
C THR A 319 9.05 36.42 10.91
N GLY A 320 10.25 36.99 10.71
CA GLY A 320 10.99 37.79 11.69
C GLY A 320 12.23 37.13 12.28
N LEU A 321 12.21 35.82 12.52
CA LEU A 321 13.29 35.13 13.21
C LEU A 321 14.13 34.23 12.28
N PRO A 322 15.46 34.13 12.51
CA PRO A 322 16.29 33.16 11.82
C PRO A 322 15.73 31.75 12.05
N ARG A 323 15.38 31.06 10.97
CA ARG A 323 14.89 29.68 11.04
C ARG A 323 15.92 28.79 11.74
N THR A 324 15.51 27.94 12.67
CA THR A 324 16.38 26.87 13.19
C THR A 324 16.33 25.65 12.27
N PRO A 325 17.43 24.89 12.09
CA PRO A 325 17.36 23.62 11.37
C PRO A 325 16.32 22.70 12.01
N ASN A 326 15.50 22.04 11.20
CA ASN A 326 14.50 21.09 11.69
C ASN A 326 14.70 19.68 11.09
N ARG A 327 13.77 18.75 11.36
CA ARG A 327 13.90 17.36 10.88
C ARG A 327 13.95 17.24 9.36
N HIS A 328 13.25 18.10 8.61
CA HIS A 328 13.40 18.14 7.14
C HIS A 328 14.85 18.42 6.72
N ASP A 329 15.51 19.38 7.38
CA ASP A 329 16.90 19.71 7.10
C ASP A 329 17.86 18.54 7.42
N GLY A 330 17.56 17.76 8.47
CA GLY A 330 18.34 16.58 8.86
C GLY A 330 18.22 15.45 7.84
N VAL A 331 16.98 15.09 7.50
CA VAL A 331 16.69 14.03 6.52
C VAL A 331 17.25 14.39 5.15
N LEU A 332 16.96 15.59 4.63
CA LEU A 332 17.44 16.00 3.31
C LEU A 332 18.99 16.00 3.25
N ARG A 333 19.66 16.43 4.32
CA ARG A 333 21.13 16.38 4.38
C ARG A 333 21.67 14.97 4.28
N LEU A 334 21.03 14.01 4.95
CA LEU A 334 21.40 12.59 4.87
C LEU A 334 21.20 12.07 3.44
N ILE A 335 20.01 12.29 2.87
CA ILE A 335 19.69 11.85 1.50
C ILE A 335 20.66 12.43 0.47
N LEU A 336 20.92 13.73 0.51
CA LEU A 336 21.88 14.34 -0.40
C LEU A 336 23.31 13.79 -0.21
N THR A 337 23.69 13.39 1.02
CA THR A 337 24.98 12.73 1.27
C THR A 337 25.05 11.36 0.61
N HIS A 338 23.97 10.57 0.68
CA HIS A 338 23.88 9.28 -0.02
C HIS A 338 23.90 9.49 -1.53
N MET A 339 23.15 10.46 -2.04
CA MET A 339 23.10 10.78 -3.47
C MET A 339 24.47 11.15 -4.05
N GLU A 340 25.29 11.94 -3.34
CA GLU A 340 26.65 12.33 -3.80
C GLU A 340 27.54 11.12 -4.11
N MET A 341 27.35 9.99 -3.41
CA MET A 341 28.21 8.79 -3.52
C MET A 341 27.50 7.58 -4.16
N GLU A 342 26.26 7.76 -4.66
CA GLU A 342 25.43 6.65 -5.14
C GLU A 342 25.80 6.23 -6.57
N HIS A 343 26.09 4.94 -6.72
CA HIS A 343 26.47 4.32 -8.00
C HIS A 343 25.42 3.33 -8.51
N LYS A 344 24.54 2.81 -7.63
CA LYS A 344 23.46 1.91 -8.04
C LYS A 344 22.37 2.71 -8.76
N LEU A 345 22.23 2.49 -10.07
CA LEU A 345 21.27 3.22 -10.91
C LEU A 345 19.82 3.15 -10.37
N ALA A 346 19.41 2.01 -9.81
CA ALA A 346 18.10 1.86 -9.19
C ALA A 346 17.88 2.85 -8.02
N LEU A 347 18.86 3.02 -7.13
CA LEU A 347 18.79 3.99 -6.05
C LEU A 347 18.86 5.42 -6.54
N ARG A 348 19.70 5.71 -7.55
CA ARG A 348 19.75 7.05 -8.17
C ARG A 348 18.37 7.47 -8.68
N ARG A 349 17.67 6.59 -9.40
CA ARG A 349 16.29 6.84 -9.88
C ARG A 349 15.34 7.16 -8.73
N ILE A 350 15.40 6.36 -7.65
CA ILE A 350 14.53 6.53 -6.49
C ILE A 350 14.81 7.84 -5.76
N TYR A 351 16.08 8.14 -5.49
CA TYR A 351 16.44 9.39 -4.83
C TYR A 351 16.04 10.61 -5.69
N ALA A 352 16.31 10.55 -7.00
CA ALA A 352 15.95 11.62 -7.92
C ALA A 352 14.45 11.89 -7.96
N SER A 353 13.61 10.85 -8.04
CA SER A 353 12.15 11.01 -8.07
C SER A 353 11.56 11.54 -6.76
N ASN A 354 12.18 11.22 -5.62
CA ASN A 354 11.73 11.68 -4.31
C ASN A 354 12.28 13.06 -3.94
N LEU A 355 13.34 13.53 -4.58
CA LEU A 355 13.96 14.81 -4.25
C LEU A 355 13.03 16.00 -4.55
N LEU A 356 12.17 15.87 -5.57
CA LEU A 356 11.16 16.89 -5.90
C LEU A 356 10.20 17.13 -4.73
N LEU A 357 9.75 16.06 -4.06
CA LEU A 357 8.87 16.14 -2.89
C LEU A 357 9.49 16.97 -1.75
N PHE A 358 10.82 16.88 -1.56
CA PHE A 358 11.51 17.73 -0.59
C PHE A 358 11.49 19.20 -1.01
N VAL A 359 11.76 19.51 -2.28
CA VAL A 359 11.74 20.89 -2.78
C VAL A 359 10.36 21.52 -2.59
N GLU A 360 9.30 20.80 -2.95
CA GLU A 360 7.93 21.26 -2.82
C GLU A 360 7.51 21.48 -1.36
N LYS A 361 7.79 20.52 -0.48
CA LYS A 361 7.41 20.60 0.95
C LYS A 361 8.23 21.64 1.71
N MET A 362 9.52 21.77 1.40
CA MET A 362 10.40 22.73 2.09
C MET A 362 10.33 24.14 1.52
N GLY A 363 9.86 24.33 0.28
CA GLY A 363 9.83 25.62 -0.39
C GLY A 363 11.17 26.36 -0.24
N ILE A 364 11.12 27.64 0.12
CA ILE A 364 12.30 28.49 0.30
C ILE A 364 13.33 27.93 1.32
N GLY A 365 12.92 27.01 2.20
CA GLY A 365 13.81 26.29 3.12
C GLY A 365 14.93 25.54 2.41
N ILE A 366 14.76 25.17 1.14
CA ILE A 366 15.77 24.49 0.31
C ILE A 366 17.06 25.31 0.16
N THR A 367 16.99 26.64 0.34
CA THR A 367 18.12 27.57 0.21
C THR A 367 19.35 27.17 1.04
N ARG A 368 19.15 26.50 2.18
CA ARG A 368 20.23 26.00 3.07
C ARG A 368 21.05 24.87 2.46
N HIS A 369 20.44 24.12 1.56
CA HIS A 369 21.00 22.90 1.00
C HIS A 369 21.51 23.09 -0.43
N LEU A 370 21.33 24.28 -1.02
CA LEU A 370 21.67 24.56 -2.42
C LEU A 370 23.10 24.19 -2.81
N LYS A 371 24.09 24.38 -1.93
CA LYS A 371 25.50 24.04 -2.25
C LYS A 371 25.67 22.54 -2.54
N ARG A 372 25.02 21.69 -1.76
CA ARG A 372 25.10 20.24 -1.92
C ARG A 372 24.10 19.73 -2.96
N LEU A 373 22.91 20.32 -2.99
CA LEU A 373 21.91 20.05 -4.02
C LEU A 373 22.45 20.33 -5.44
N GLU A 374 23.17 21.44 -5.64
CA GLU A 374 23.86 21.76 -6.89
C GLU A 374 24.81 20.63 -7.32
N ARG A 375 25.63 20.11 -6.41
CA ARG A 375 26.56 19.00 -6.72
C ARG A 375 25.83 17.73 -7.13
N VAL A 376 24.74 17.40 -6.43
CA VAL A 376 23.89 16.25 -6.75
C VAL A 376 23.25 16.43 -8.12
N ILE A 377 22.68 17.61 -8.41
CA ILE A 377 22.08 17.91 -9.71
C ILE A 377 23.11 17.73 -10.82
N VAL A 378 24.27 18.37 -10.71
CA VAL A 378 25.34 18.27 -11.71
C VAL A 378 25.76 16.80 -11.90
N GLY A 379 26.08 16.09 -10.82
CA GLY A 379 26.53 14.70 -10.90
C GLY A 379 25.47 13.71 -11.40
N TYR A 380 24.19 14.05 -11.29
CA TYR A 380 23.11 13.22 -11.83
C TYR A 380 22.82 13.51 -13.30
N LEU A 381 22.98 14.75 -13.76
CA LEU A 381 22.87 15.08 -15.19
C LEU A 381 23.97 14.41 -16.02
N GLU A 382 25.17 14.23 -15.46
CA GLU A 382 26.32 13.63 -16.16
C GLU A 382 26.22 12.12 -16.40
N VAL A 383 25.36 11.40 -15.68
CA VAL A 383 25.30 9.92 -15.74
C VAL A 383 23.96 9.47 -16.30
N SER A 384 23.98 8.84 -17.48
CA SER A 384 22.83 8.12 -18.03
C SER A 384 22.46 6.94 -17.11
N ASP A 385 21.17 6.83 -16.79
CA ASP A 385 20.66 5.72 -15.99
C ASP A 385 19.98 4.64 -16.85
N GLY A 386 20.15 4.64 -18.17
CA GLY A 386 19.60 3.64 -19.10
C GLY A 386 18.56 4.21 -20.06
N PRO A 387 17.89 3.35 -20.87
CA PRO A 387 17.13 3.80 -22.04
C PRO A 387 15.91 4.67 -21.74
N GLU A 388 15.46 4.70 -20.49
CA GLU A 388 14.31 5.49 -20.04
C GLU A 388 14.71 6.84 -19.39
N GLU A 389 15.99 7.04 -19.07
CA GLU A 389 16.55 8.27 -18.50
C GLU A 389 15.77 8.87 -17.31
N LYS A 390 15.24 7.98 -16.46
CA LYS A 390 14.35 8.35 -15.35
C LYS A 390 15.03 9.29 -14.35
N ALA A 391 16.31 9.06 -14.05
CA ALA A 391 17.04 9.88 -13.09
C ALA A 391 17.32 11.29 -13.66
N ARG A 392 17.77 11.40 -14.91
CA ARG A 392 18.07 12.69 -15.54
C ARG A 392 16.80 13.53 -15.73
N LEU A 393 15.69 12.92 -16.15
CA LEU A 393 14.38 13.59 -16.23
C LEU A 393 13.91 14.13 -14.87
N SER A 394 14.01 13.30 -13.82
CA SER A 394 13.60 13.69 -12.47
C SER A 394 14.48 14.82 -11.92
N ILE A 395 15.79 14.81 -12.20
CA ILE A 395 16.72 15.84 -11.73
C ILE A 395 16.54 17.17 -12.47
N LEU A 396 16.20 17.15 -13.76
CA LEU A 396 15.82 18.38 -14.47
C LEU A 396 14.56 19.02 -13.86
N GLU A 397 13.59 18.20 -13.44
CA GLU A 397 12.38 18.67 -12.76
C GLU A 397 12.68 19.25 -11.37
N VAL A 398 13.55 18.58 -10.61
CA VAL A 398 14.09 19.10 -9.34
C VAL A 398 14.79 20.44 -9.56
N LEU A 399 15.61 20.57 -10.61
CA LEU A 399 16.33 21.80 -10.92
C LEU A 399 15.37 22.93 -11.27
N GLU A 400 14.38 22.69 -12.14
CA GLU A 400 13.34 23.67 -12.48
C GLU A 400 12.62 24.18 -11.21
N SER A 401 12.11 23.26 -10.39
CA SER A 401 11.42 23.60 -9.14
C SER A 401 12.34 24.36 -8.16
N THR A 402 13.60 23.93 -8.03
CA THR A 402 14.59 24.58 -7.17
C THR A 402 14.88 26.00 -7.64
N ILE A 403 15.01 26.24 -8.96
CA ILE A 403 15.23 27.58 -9.51
C ILE A 403 14.05 28.47 -9.18
N GLN A 404 12.82 27.99 -9.37
CA GLN A 404 11.61 28.79 -9.10
C GLN A 404 11.46 29.14 -7.62
N VAL A 405 11.70 28.17 -6.74
CA VAL A 405 11.51 28.33 -5.29
C VAL A 405 12.65 29.14 -4.64
N ALA A 406 13.88 29.01 -5.14
CA ALA A 406 15.08 29.63 -4.59
C ALA A 406 15.71 30.68 -5.52
N TRP A 407 14.92 31.26 -6.44
CA TRP A 407 15.38 32.19 -7.47
C TRP A 407 16.32 33.30 -6.98
N PRO A 408 16.15 33.92 -5.78
CA PRO A 408 17.05 35.00 -5.33
C PRO A 408 18.49 34.53 -5.05
N ARG A 409 18.71 33.22 -4.95
CA ARG A 409 20.01 32.62 -4.64
C ARG A 409 20.63 31.90 -5.85
N MET A 410 19.97 31.90 -7.00
CA MET A 410 20.43 31.16 -8.18
C MET A 410 21.52 31.88 -8.97
N GLU A 411 21.60 33.21 -8.88
CA GLU A 411 22.62 34.00 -9.59
C GLU A 411 24.06 33.54 -9.29
N CYS A 412 24.36 33.24 -8.02
CA CYS A 412 25.69 32.77 -7.60
C CYS A 412 26.07 31.39 -8.14
N ARG A 413 25.13 30.69 -8.79
CA ARG A 413 25.25 29.31 -9.29
C ARG A 413 25.15 29.23 -10.80
N LEU A 414 24.93 30.37 -11.46
CA LEU A 414 24.69 30.48 -12.89
C LEU A 414 25.78 29.77 -13.69
N SER A 415 27.05 30.09 -13.43
CA SER A 415 28.18 29.57 -14.20
C SER A 415 28.30 28.04 -14.16
N ILE A 416 28.09 27.44 -12.99
CA ILE A 416 28.20 25.99 -12.77
C ILE A 416 27.03 25.27 -13.44
N LEU A 417 25.80 25.74 -13.20
CA LEU A 417 24.58 25.11 -13.71
C LEU A 417 24.46 25.27 -15.22
N THR A 418 24.74 26.45 -15.77
CA THR A 418 24.76 26.69 -17.21
C THR A 418 25.76 25.76 -17.90
N ARG A 419 26.99 25.65 -17.39
CA ARG A 419 28.00 24.76 -17.99
C ARG A 419 27.54 23.30 -17.96
N SER A 420 26.97 22.86 -16.84
CA SER A 420 26.45 21.49 -16.70
C SER A 420 25.30 21.22 -17.67
N LEU A 421 24.35 22.15 -17.81
CA LEU A 421 23.23 22.03 -18.74
C LEU A 421 23.67 22.05 -20.21
N LEU A 422 24.60 22.94 -20.58
CA LEU A 422 25.13 22.98 -21.95
C LEU A 422 25.87 21.69 -22.31
N ARG A 423 26.69 21.16 -21.38
CA ARG A 423 27.33 19.86 -21.54
C ARG A 423 26.29 18.75 -21.71
N PHE A 424 25.28 18.73 -20.84
CA PHE A 424 24.18 17.78 -20.93
C PHE A 424 23.45 17.82 -22.28
N LEU A 425 23.17 19.02 -22.82
CA LEU A 425 22.56 19.17 -24.16
C LEU A 425 23.43 18.55 -25.25
N VAL A 426 24.75 18.75 -25.19
CA VAL A 426 25.71 18.15 -26.14
C VAL A 426 25.70 16.64 -26.01
N ASP A 427 25.86 16.12 -24.80
CA ASP A 427 25.92 14.68 -24.51
C ASP A 427 24.66 13.98 -25.03
N VAL A 428 23.47 14.43 -24.62
CA VAL A 428 22.17 13.88 -25.04
C VAL A 428 21.97 13.97 -26.56
N SER A 429 22.49 15.00 -27.22
CA SER A 429 22.36 15.12 -28.69
C SER A 429 23.15 14.06 -29.47
N THR A 430 24.15 13.45 -28.83
CA THR A 430 25.03 12.43 -29.42
C THR A 430 24.71 11.00 -28.96
N GLU A 431 23.99 10.85 -27.86
CA GLU A 431 23.61 9.55 -27.31
C GLU A 431 22.55 8.83 -28.17
N PRO A 432 22.61 7.48 -28.27
CA PRO A 432 21.68 6.69 -29.06
C PRO A 432 20.35 6.45 -28.31
N LEU A 433 19.63 7.53 -27.98
CA LEU A 433 18.33 7.48 -27.30
C LEU A 433 17.16 7.49 -28.31
N SER A 434 15.95 7.18 -27.84
CA SER A 434 14.75 7.35 -28.66
C SER A 434 14.55 8.85 -29.00
N PRO A 435 14.01 9.18 -30.19
CA PRO A 435 13.86 10.57 -30.61
C PRO A 435 12.94 11.35 -29.66
N GLU A 436 11.87 10.72 -29.19
CA GLU A 436 10.90 11.29 -28.24
C GLU A 436 11.56 11.64 -26.89
N LEU A 437 12.35 10.72 -26.35
CA LEU A 437 13.06 10.93 -25.08
C LEU A 437 14.14 12.00 -25.22
N THR A 438 14.87 11.98 -26.33
CA THR A 438 15.88 12.99 -26.66
C THR A 438 15.25 14.38 -26.68
N GLU A 439 14.11 14.54 -27.37
CA GLU A 439 13.40 15.83 -27.44
C GLU A 439 12.93 16.29 -26.06
N GLU A 440 12.38 15.40 -25.24
CA GLU A 440 11.92 15.74 -23.89
C GLU A 440 13.08 16.19 -22.98
N LEU A 441 14.22 15.49 -23.00
CA LEU A 441 15.41 15.85 -22.22
C LEU A 441 15.95 17.23 -22.64
N LEU A 442 16.09 17.45 -23.95
CA LEU A 442 16.55 18.73 -24.51
C LEU A 442 15.60 19.87 -24.15
N LYS A 443 14.29 19.64 -24.23
CA LYS A 443 13.25 20.62 -23.87
C LYS A 443 13.30 20.99 -22.40
N ARG A 444 13.39 20.01 -21.48
CA ARG A 444 13.49 20.26 -20.03
C ARG A 444 14.79 20.98 -19.66
N ALA A 445 15.92 20.63 -20.27
CA ALA A 445 17.18 21.34 -20.05
C ALA A 445 17.13 22.79 -20.57
N SER A 446 16.54 23.02 -21.74
CA SER A 446 16.30 24.37 -22.29
C SER A 446 15.41 25.20 -21.38
N ARG A 447 14.37 24.58 -20.81
CA ARG A 447 13.50 25.22 -19.80
C ARG A 447 14.29 25.67 -18.57
N CYS A 448 15.20 24.84 -18.07
CA CYS A 448 16.08 25.20 -16.95
C CYS A 448 17.00 26.37 -17.30
N LEU A 449 17.59 26.38 -18.50
CA LEU A 449 18.42 27.51 -18.99
C LEU A 449 17.62 28.81 -19.06
N LEU A 450 16.39 28.77 -19.57
CA LEU A 450 15.50 29.93 -19.62
C LEU A 450 15.18 30.47 -18.22
N LEU A 451 14.93 29.59 -17.25
CA LEU A 451 14.66 30.01 -15.87
C LEU A 451 15.90 30.61 -15.20
N LEU A 452 17.09 30.07 -15.48
CA LEU A 452 18.36 30.64 -15.02
C LEU A 452 18.62 32.01 -15.64
N ASP A 453 18.32 32.19 -16.93
CA ASP A 453 18.47 33.47 -17.60
C ASP A 453 17.59 34.56 -16.97
N ARG A 454 16.34 34.22 -16.66
CA ARG A 454 15.41 35.09 -15.92
C ARG A 454 15.96 35.46 -14.53
N CYS A 455 16.60 34.53 -13.83
CA CYS A 455 17.25 34.83 -12.55
C CYS A 455 18.46 35.76 -12.70
N SER A 456 19.07 35.81 -13.89
CA SER A 456 20.24 36.63 -14.22
C SER A 456 19.92 37.95 -14.92
N GLN A 457 18.62 38.26 -15.11
CA GLN A 457 18.13 39.43 -15.85
C GLN A 457 18.61 39.47 -17.32
N GLY A 458 18.62 38.33 -18.02
CA GLY A 458 18.95 38.26 -19.45
C GLY A 458 20.45 38.18 -19.77
N ARG A 459 21.34 38.23 -18.75
CA ARG A 459 22.80 38.17 -18.98
C ARG A 459 23.24 36.85 -19.61
N LEU A 460 22.64 35.73 -19.19
CA LEU A 460 22.93 34.43 -19.78
C LEU A 460 22.52 34.38 -21.25
N GLY A 461 21.37 34.98 -21.61
CA GLY A 461 20.92 35.09 -23.00
C GLY A 461 21.91 35.82 -23.89
N VAL A 462 22.60 36.84 -23.38
CA VAL A 462 23.68 37.54 -24.11
C VAL A 462 24.89 36.63 -24.33
N GLU A 463 25.36 35.92 -23.29
CA GLU A 463 26.50 34.98 -23.39
C GLU A 463 26.19 33.82 -24.36
N LEU A 464 24.95 33.31 -24.34
CA LEU A 464 24.53 32.22 -25.21
C LEU A 464 24.45 32.61 -26.70
N LYS A 465 24.25 33.89 -27.02
CA LYS A 465 24.28 34.40 -28.40
C LYS A 465 25.68 34.38 -29.01
N GLU A 466 26.73 34.28 -28.19
CA GLU A 466 28.13 34.20 -28.65
C GLU A 466 28.57 32.77 -29.01
N VAL A 467 27.72 31.76 -28.77
CA VAL A 467 28.05 30.36 -29.10
C VAL A 467 28.12 30.16 -30.62
N ASP A 468 29.30 29.77 -31.11
CA ASP A 468 29.55 29.55 -32.53
C ASP A 468 28.82 28.31 -33.06
N ASN A 469 28.14 28.48 -34.20
CA ASN A 469 27.45 27.42 -34.93
C ASN A 469 28.40 26.31 -35.42
N SER A 470 29.71 26.58 -35.52
CA SER A 470 30.71 25.60 -35.96
C SER A 470 30.98 24.48 -34.94
N CYS A 471 30.62 24.70 -33.67
CA CYS A 471 31.08 23.86 -32.55
C CYS A 471 30.01 22.89 -32.00
N VAL A 472 28.75 22.99 -32.44
CA VAL A 472 27.62 22.30 -31.79
C VAL A 472 26.59 21.77 -32.79
N SER A 473 25.90 20.69 -32.45
CA SER A 473 24.86 20.10 -33.30
C SER A 473 23.65 21.04 -33.49
N GLU A 474 22.96 20.91 -34.61
CA GLU A 474 21.78 21.74 -34.94
C GLU A 474 20.68 21.66 -33.86
N ARG A 475 20.53 20.48 -33.22
CA ARG A 475 19.59 20.27 -32.11
C ARG A 475 19.91 21.15 -30.90
N VAL A 476 21.19 21.26 -30.53
CA VAL A 476 21.62 22.09 -29.40
C VAL A 476 21.53 23.57 -29.76
N LEU A 477 21.88 23.95 -30.99
CA LEU A 477 21.71 25.32 -31.47
C LEU A 477 20.23 25.74 -31.46
N LYS A 478 19.31 24.84 -31.82
CA LYS A 478 17.86 25.08 -31.70
C LYS A 478 17.47 25.36 -30.24
N CYS A 479 17.94 24.54 -29.29
CA CYS A 479 17.70 24.75 -27.86
C CYS A 479 18.20 26.12 -27.37
N ILE A 480 19.40 26.52 -27.77
CA ILE A 480 19.99 27.81 -27.43
C ILE A 480 19.19 28.98 -28.04
N ARG A 481 18.74 28.83 -29.28
CA ARG A 481 17.86 29.80 -29.95
C ARG A 481 16.52 29.95 -29.21
N ASP A 482 15.90 28.86 -28.79
CA ASP A 482 14.62 28.89 -28.07
C ASP A 482 14.74 29.66 -26.73
N VAL A 483 15.88 29.54 -26.04
CA VAL A 483 16.19 30.30 -24.82
C VAL A 483 16.43 31.78 -25.11
N THR A 484 17.10 32.12 -26.21
CA THR A 484 17.48 33.51 -26.55
C THR A 484 16.39 34.30 -27.28
N HIS A 485 15.41 33.64 -27.89
CA HIS A 485 14.29 34.28 -28.60
C HIS A 485 13.06 34.56 -27.72
N THR A 486 13.00 34.04 -26.50
CA THR A 486 11.85 34.23 -25.60
C THR A 486 11.77 35.63 -24.96
N GLU A 487 12.61 36.59 -25.40
CA GLU A 487 12.67 37.99 -24.95
C GLU A 487 11.54 38.93 -25.47
N CYS A 488 10.49 38.43 -26.14
CA CYS A 488 9.50 39.31 -26.84
C CYS A 488 8.09 39.43 -26.21
N VAL A 489 7.85 39.04 -24.96
CA VAL A 489 6.57 39.38 -24.30
C VAL A 489 6.85 39.95 -22.91
N SER A 490 6.72 41.27 -22.82
CA SER A 490 6.79 42.10 -21.62
C SER A 490 5.62 41.85 -20.69
#